data_AF-A0AAU7G5P8-F1
#
_entry.id   AF-A0AAU7G5P8-F1
#
_cell.length_a   1.000
_cell.length_b   1.000
_cell.length_c   1.000
_cell.angle_alpha   90.00
_cell.angle_beta   90.00
_cell.angle_gamma   90.00
#
_symmetry.space_group_name_H-M   'P 1'
#
loop_
_entity.id
_entity.type
_entity.pdbx_description
1 polymer ?
#
loop_
_entity_poly.entity_id
_entity_poly.type
_entity_poly.pdbx_seq_one_letter_code
_entity_poly.pdbx_strand_id
1 'polypeptide(L)'
;MILLMRKGERMLYPYAEFPGRLIVTYTQPLKDKNGAVKVEVNFELPTDDGFSEARYTLPDYSCLYNDGFTPSETKRNEKILHNNAKLILAAAREKEETNA
;
A
#
# COMPACT_ATOMS: atom_id res chain seq x y z
N MET A 1 26.99 2.83 -1.88
CA MET A 1 26.15 3.99 -1.48
C MET A 1 25.21 3.49 -0.40
N ILE A 2 25.59 3.69 0.86
CA ILE A 2 24.71 3.37 2.01
C ILE A 2 23.75 4.55 2.10
N LEU A 3 22.50 4.34 1.65
CA LEU A 3 21.46 5.34 1.74
C LEU A 3 21.10 5.49 3.22
N LEU A 4 21.61 6.54 3.85
CA LEU A 4 21.27 6.89 5.24
C LEU A 4 19.77 7.26 5.26
N MET A 5 18.94 6.36 5.79
CA MET A 5 17.49 6.54 5.89
C MET A 5 17.18 7.69 6.85
N ARG A 6 16.42 8.69 6.38
CA ARG A 6 15.92 9.76 7.26
C ARG A 6 14.80 9.19 8.12
N LYS A 7 14.98 9.25 9.44
CA LYS A 7 13.97 8.93 10.45
C LYS A 7 12.73 9.81 10.22
N GLY A 8 11.71 9.28 9.53
CA GLY A 8 10.46 9.98 9.24
C GLY A 8 9.93 9.83 7.81
N GLU A 9 10.73 9.33 6.85
CA GLU A 9 10.25 9.09 5.48
C GLU A 9 9.51 7.74 5.39
N ARG A 10 8.26 7.78 4.89
CA ARG A 10 7.50 6.56 4.57
C ARG A 10 8.00 6.01 3.24
N MET A 11 8.72 4.88 3.29
CA MET A 11 9.12 4.17 2.09
C MET A 11 7.95 3.40 1.50
N LEU A 12 7.79 3.50 0.17
CA LEU A 12 6.85 2.70 -0.61
C LEU A 12 7.61 1.63 -1.39
N TYR A 13 7.09 0.42 -1.36
CA TYR A 13 7.62 -0.74 -2.06
C TYR A 13 6.61 -1.20 -3.11
N PRO A 14 7.05 -1.51 -4.34
CA PRO A 14 6.17 -2.08 -5.35
C PRO A 14 5.67 -3.46 -4.91
N TYR A 15 4.37 -3.70 -5.06
CA TYR A 15 3.78 -5.03 -4.89
C TYR A 15 3.54 -5.70 -6.24
N ALA A 16 2.74 -5.05 -7.10
CA ALA A 16 2.36 -5.58 -8.40
C ALA A 16 1.84 -4.49 -9.34
N GLU A 17 1.97 -4.74 -10.64
CA GLU A 17 1.26 -4.02 -11.70
C GLU A 17 0.22 -4.97 -12.31
N PHE A 18 -1.05 -4.56 -12.28
CA PHE A 18 -2.17 -5.34 -12.82
C PHE A 18 -2.52 -4.88 -14.24
N PRO A 19 -3.18 -5.73 -15.05
CA PRO A 19 -3.71 -5.34 -16.35
C PRO A 19 -4.57 -4.07 -16.25
N GLY A 20 -4.40 -3.16 -17.21
CA GLY A 20 -5.05 -1.85 -17.17
C GLY A 20 -4.24 -0.74 -16.49
N ARG A 21 -2.96 -0.99 -16.16
CA ARG A 21 -2.01 -0.02 -15.55
C ARG A 21 -2.28 0.29 -14.06
N LEU A 22 -3.04 -0.56 -13.37
CA LEU A 22 -3.23 -0.42 -11.92
C LEU A 22 -1.94 -0.83 -11.21
N ILE A 23 -1.34 0.12 -10.50
CA ILE A 23 -0.12 -0.08 -9.71
C ILE A 23 -0.52 -0.24 -8.25
N VAL A 24 0.03 -1.25 -7.59
CA VAL A 24 -0.15 -1.48 -6.15
C VAL A 24 1.18 -1.38 -5.44
N THR A 25 1.26 -0.52 -4.44
CA THR A 25 2.44 -0.35 -3.57
C THR A 25 2.06 -0.51 -2.11
N TYR A 26 3.04 -0.75 -1.24
CA TYR A 26 2.82 -0.87 0.19
C TYR A 26 3.93 -0.17 0.99
N THR A 27 3.62 0.29 2.19
CA THR A 27 4.63 0.89 3.07
C THR A 27 5.46 -0.17 3.80
N GLN A 28 6.62 0.22 4.33
CA GLN A 28 7.19 -0.52 5.47
C GLN A 28 6.17 -0.64 6.63
N PRO A 29 6.37 -1.58 7.58
CA PRO A 29 5.59 -1.63 8.80
C PRO A 29 5.61 -0.29 9.57
N LEU A 30 4.43 0.25 9.84
CA LEU A 30 4.22 1.50 10.56
C LEU A 30 3.68 1.19 11.95
N LYS A 31 4.34 1.68 13.00
CA LYS A 31 3.84 1.56 14.37
C LYS A 31 2.97 2.78 14.69
N ASP A 32 1.74 2.55 15.11
CA ASP A 32 0.91 3.61 15.66
C ASP A 32 1.32 3.98 17.10
N LYS A 33 0.63 4.96 17.68
CA LYS A 33 0.91 5.44 19.05
C LYS A 33 0.72 4.37 20.13
N ASN A 34 -0.05 3.32 19.83
CA ASN A 34 -0.32 2.22 20.74
C ASN A 34 0.61 1.02 20.50
N GLY A 35 1.55 1.14 19.55
CA GLY A 35 2.46 0.07 19.17
C GLY A 35 1.86 -0.96 18.21
N ALA A 36 0.63 -0.76 17.73
CA ALA A 36 0.05 -1.65 16.72
C ALA A 36 0.74 -1.41 15.37
N VAL A 37 1.10 -2.51 14.71
CA VAL A 37 1.79 -2.47 13.42
C VAL A 37 0.76 -2.48 12.29
N LYS A 38 0.86 -1.50 11.40
CA LYS A 38 0.03 -1.35 10.21
C LYS A 38 0.87 -1.25 8.95
N VAL A 39 0.29 -1.64 7.83
CA VAL A 39 0.84 -1.41 6.50
C VAL A 39 -0.19 -0.63 5.70
N GLU A 40 0.21 0.47 5.08
CA GLU A 40 -0.65 1.19 4.12
C GLU A 40 -0.41 0.59 2.74
N VAL A 41 -1.49 0.28 2.02
CA VAL A 41 -1.48 -0.24 0.64
C VAL A 41 -2.11 0.79 -0.26
N ASN A 42 -1.37 1.23 -1.28
CA ASN A 42 -1.82 2.20 -2.27
C ASN A 42 -2.23 1.49 -3.55
N PHE A 43 -3.32 1.96 -4.12
CA PHE A 43 -3.79 1.62 -5.46
C PHE A 43 -3.74 2.89 -6.28
N GLU A 44 -3.00 2.89 -7.38
CA GLU A 44 -2.82 4.04 -8.26
C GLU A 44 -3.11 3.61 -9.70
N LEU A 45 -4.01 4.33 -10.36
CA LEU A 45 -4.36 4.09 -11.76
C LEU A 45 -4.18 5.40 -12.55
N PRO A 46 -3.20 5.47 -13.47
CA PRO A 46 -3.02 6.65 -14.31
C PRO A 46 -4.25 6.93 -15.19
N THR A 47 -4.67 8.18 -15.20
CA THR A 47 -5.74 8.74 -16.06
C THR A 47 -5.15 9.79 -17.00
N ASP A 48 -5.95 10.30 -17.94
CA ASP A 48 -5.47 11.32 -18.89
C ASP A 48 -5.12 12.65 -18.18
N ASP A 49 -5.73 12.92 -17.03
CA ASP A 49 -5.59 14.17 -16.27
C ASP A 49 -4.91 14.00 -14.90
N GLY A 50 -4.36 12.82 -14.60
CA GLY A 50 -3.72 12.54 -13.30
C GLY A 50 -3.78 11.07 -12.91
N PHE A 51 -4.32 10.79 -11.73
CA PHE A 51 -4.42 9.43 -11.18
C PHE A 51 -5.72 9.27 -10.40
N SER A 52 -6.37 8.11 -10.55
CA SER A 52 -7.27 7.61 -9.50
C SER A 52 -6.42 6.94 -8.44
N GLU A 53 -6.70 7.22 -7.16
CA GLU A 53 -5.92 6.71 -6.06
C GLU A 53 -6.77 6.29 -4.85
N ALA A 54 -6.37 5.21 -4.20
CA ALA A 54 -6.99 4.75 -2.96
C ALA A 54 -5.94 4.18 -2.02
N ARG A 55 -6.14 4.37 -0.72
CA ARG A 55 -5.25 3.87 0.32
C ARG A 55 -6.02 3.12 1.38
N TYR A 56 -5.52 1.93 1.69
CA TYR A 56 -6.10 1.06 2.71
C TYR A 56 -5.05 0.66 3.75
N THR A 57 -5.48 0.39 4.97
CA THR A 57 -4.63 -0.19 6.00
C THR A 57 -4.78 -1.71 6.07
N LEU A 58 -3.68 -2.41 6.33
CA LEU A 58 -3.67 -3.80 6.78
C LEU A 58 -3.13 -3.84 8.22
N PRO A 59 -3.66 -4.73 9.09
CA PRO A 59 -4.67 -5.75 8.80
C PRO A 59 -6.13 -5.26 8.89
N ASP A 60 -6.37 -3.99 9.22
CA ASP A 60 -7.71 -3.49 9.57
C ASP A 60 -8.66 -3.30 8.38
N TYR A 61 -8.15 -3.36 7.15
CA TYR A 61 -8.86 -3.07 5.90
C TYR A 61 -9.56 -1.69 5.90
N SER A 62 -9.05 -0.73 6.67
CA SER A 62 -9.67 0.59 6.75
C SER A 62 -9.28 1.41 5.53
N CYS A 63 -10.28 1.93 4.80
CA CYS A 63 -10.06 2.89 3.73
C CYS A 63 -9.68 4.25 4.35
N LEU A 64 -8.50 4.76 4.02
CA LEU A 64 -8.04 6.09 4.46
C LEU A 64 -8.55 7.18 3.53
N TYR A 65 -8.51 6.92 2.22
CA TYR A 65 -9.13 7.73 1.19
C TYR A 65 -9.31 6.91 -0.09
N ASN A 66 -10.22 7.38 -0.94
CA ASN A 66 -10.47 6.83 -2.26
C ASN A 66 -10.95 7.99 -3.15
N ASP A 67 -10.14 8.34 -4.14
CA ASP A 67 -10.40 9.39 -5.11
C ASP A 67 -10.29 8.84 -6.54
N GLY A 68 -11.25 9.19 -7.38
CA GLY A 68 -11.28 8.80 -8.79
C GLY A 68 -11.70 7.36 -9.12
N PHE A 69 -11.73 6.40 -8.18
CA PHE A 69 -12.25 5.05 -8.48
C PHE A 69 -13.79 4.99 -8.40
N THR A 70 -14.40 4.37 -9.41
CA THR A 70 -15.84 4.06 -9.38
C THR A 70 -16.17 3.03 -8.29
N PRO A 71 -17.45 2.87 -7.90
CA PRO A 71 -17.85 1.82 -6.95
C PRO A 71 -17.48 0.40 -7.41
N SER A 72 -17.45 0.15 -8.73
CA SER A 72 -17.09 -1.16 -9.27
C SER A 72 -15.58 -1.43 -9.19
N GLU A 73 -14.76 -0.41 -9.42
CA GLU A 73 -13.30 -0.48 -9.29
C GLU A 73 -12.90 -0.56 -7.83
N THR A 74 -13.55 0.19 -6.95
CA THR A 74 -13.36 0.11 -5.51
C THR A 74 -13.54 -1.31 -5.00
N LYS A 75 -14.63 -1.99 -5.38
CA LYS A 75 -14.86 -3.41 -5.03
C LYS A 75 -13.79 -4.34 -5.59
N ARG A 76 -13.27 -4.05 -6.79
CA ARG A 76 -12.17 -4.81 -7.39
C ARG A 76 -10.88 -4.63 -6.58
N ASN A 77 -10.56 -3.39 -6.20
CA ASN A 77 -9.39 -3.05 -5.40
C ASN A 77 -9.46 -3.70 -4.01
N GLU A 78 -10.61 -3.64 -3.33
CA GLU A 78 -10.85 -4.34 -2.06
C GLU A 78 -10.65 -5.86 -2.20
N LYS A 79 -11.13 -6.46 -3.30
CA LYS A 79 -10.91 -7.88 -3.56
C LYS A 79 -9.43 -8.21 -3.75
N ILE A 80 -8.68 -7.38 -4.48
CA ILE A 80 -7.22 -7.50 -4.61
C ILE A 80 -6.56 -7.41 -3.23
N LEU A 81 -6.93 -6.41 -2.43
CA LEU A 81 -6.41 -6.19 -1.08
C LEU A 81 -6.65 -7.43 -0.20
N HIS A 82 -7.88 -7.90 -0.10
CA HIS A 82 -8.23 -9.06 0.74
C HIS A 82 -7.53 -10.35 0.30
N ASN A 83 -7.48 -10.62 -1.00
CA ASN A 83 -6.86 -11.84 -1.52
C ASN A 83 -5.34 -11.86 -1.28
N ASN A 84 -4.70 -10.70 -1.25
CA ASN A 84 -3.24 -10.58 -1.17
C ASN A 84 -2.72 -10.11 0.19
N ALA A 85 -3.60 -9.81 1.15
CA ALA A 85 -3.23 -9.22 2.44
C ALA A 85 -2.12 -9.99 3.18
N LYS A 86 -2.20 -11.32 3.21
CA LYS A 86 -1.17 -12.17 3.86
C LYS A 86 0.20 -12.02 3.19
N LEU A 87 0.25 -11.96 1.86
CA LEU A 87 1.48 -11.82 1.10
C LEU A 87 2.08 -10.41 1.26
N ILE A 88 1.24 -9.37 1.19
CA ILE A 88 1.67 -7.98 1.39
C ILE A 88 2.25 -7.79 2.80
N LEU A 89 1.58 -8.33 3.83
CA LEU A 89 2.07 -8.26 5.21
C LEU A 89 3.40 -9.02 5.40
N ALA A 90 3.58 -10.18 4.77
CA ALA A 90 4.84 -10.90 4.81
C ALA A 90 5.96 -10.10 4.13
N ALA A 91 5.70 -9.58 2.93
CA ALA A 91 6.66 -8.75 2.19
C ALA A 91 7.02 -7.46 2.94
N ALA A 92 6.09 -6.87 3.68
CA ALA A 92 6.38 -5.71 4.53
C ALA A 92 7.31 -6.05 5.69
N ARG A 93 7.12 -7.20 6.35
CA ARG A 93 8.01 -7.65 7.44
C ARG A 93 9.43 -7.88 6.96
N GLU A 94 9.61 -8.48 5.79
CA GLU A 94 10.96 -8.67 5.19
C GLU A 94 11.68 -7.34 4.93
N LYS A 95 10.93 -6.28 4.58
CA LYS A 95 11.52 -4.93 4.41
C LYS A 95 11.89 -4.26 5.73
N GLU A 96 11.21 -4.56 6.84
CA GLU A 96 11.66 -4.12 8.17
C GLU A 96 13.03 -4.72 8.51
N GLU A 97 13.24 -6.00 8.20
CA GLU A 97 14.48 -6.73 8.49
C GLU A 97 15.65 -6.34 7.58
N THR A 98 15.38 -5.96 6.33
CA THR A 98 16.43 -5.55 5.36
C THR A 98 16.90 -4.11 5.57
N ASN A 99 16.10 -3.29 6.25
CA ASN A 99 16.37 -1.88 6.51
C ASN A 99 16.88 -1.59 7.94
N ALA A 100 16.91 -2.61 8.81
CA ALA A 100 17.42 -2.54 10.18
C ALA A 100 18.93 -2.81 10.23
#